data_AF-A0A2V7WH05-F1
#
_entry.id   AF-A0A2V7WH05-F1
#
_cell.length_a   1.000
_cell.length_b   1.000
_cell.length_c   1.000
_cell.angle_alpha   90.00
_cell.angle_beta   90.00
_cell.angle_gamma   90.00
#
_symmetry.space_group_name_H-M   'P 1'
#
loop_
_entity.id
_entity.type
_entity.pdbx_description
1 polymer ?
#
loop_
_entity_poly.entity_id
_entity_poly.type
_entity_poly.pdbx_seq_one_letter_code
_entity_poly.pdbx_strand_id
1 'polypeptide(L)'
;MMFHTRWVQRILSLLILVVATAPVFAASHAERERLAPMTDAEALARFQPSEIRAYREQLNGILAKERELVAVTGQERLTRLVDQKIDQLQKIGDADFARFMSLNVDLGPLDQSVTELQQRVEAKRSERIASQGLRIQPNTSGFPDASYSFCGSGRNDAGFMLAAQEVLIAAKGVWAAASRGCDEVVVLAGFGGNVSLVCIAADIVLAVAEGVLNGYEFCDNDIDSAEIQGSYLRLAHIHGDLSDAQTTIVDNQNSNKSDVTNAVDAAKTEITNALDSAKTAIINNDNTNKNTIVNNDNSNRNHIENNDNTNRDTIVNNDNANRNTIMANDNANRDTIMANDNHNRDLMIAEMRMIGCDMIRLINTPEGARSSALQSCVGQPGYPYSFPQKKLQGGGGSVSAFALPVGPDAPMVVGRERSVTMETYLAEGRMLPSYYLPAARGGLLEQVKDLVWSTIASQSELTIAPDATASARLEAEKADALLNAERFVDAYRQYSVAYRHLIPKF
;
A
#
# COMPACT_ATOMS: atom_id res chain seq x y z
N MET A 1 45.03 8.24 -0.37
CA MET A 1 46.29 7.77 -0.99
C MET A 1 46.38 8.07 -2.50
N MET A 2 45.71 9.12 -3.00
CA MET A 2 45.58 9.45 -4.44
C MET A 2 46.30 10.74 -4.87
N PHE A 3 46.93 11.47 -3.94
CA PHE A 3 47.56 12.77 -4.24
C PHE A 3 49.04 12.68 -4.66
N HIS A 4 49.71 11.54 -4.47
CA HIS A 4 51.13 11.39 -4.80
C HIS A 4 51.41 10.93 -6.24
N THR A 5 50.46 10.27 -6.91
CA THR A 5 50.67 9.78 -8.29
C THR A 5 50.66 10.90 -9.33
N ARG A 6 49.84 11.94 -9.15
CA ARG A 6 49.79 13.09 -10.07
C ARG A 6 51.05 13.97 -10.01
N TRP A 7 51.71 14.03 -8.86
CA TRP A 7 52.94 14.81 -8.69
C TRP A 7 54.14 14.10 -9.32
N VAL A 8 54.26 12.78 -9.13
CA VAL A 8 55.29 11.96 -9.77
C VAL A 8 55.11 11.93 -11.30
N GLN A 9 53.87 11.86 -11.79
CA GLN A 9 53.58 11.90 -13.23
C GLN A 9 53.94 13.26 -13.86
N ARG A 10 53.74 14.38 -13.14
CA ARG A 10 54.16 15.71 -13.61
C ARG A 10 55.68 15.91 -13.57
N ILE A 11 56.37 15.36 -12.57
CA ILE A 11 57.84 15.38 -12.52
C ILE A 11 58.42 14.51 -13.64
N LEU A 12 57.84 13.34 -13.91
CA LEU A 12 58.28 12.46 -15.00
C LEU A 12 58.02 13.10 -16.38
N SER A 13 56.88 13.76 -16.58
CA SER A 13 56.60 14.55 -17.79
C SER A 13 57.55 15.74 -17.95
N LEU A 14 57.93 16.42 -16.87
CA LEU A 14 58.94 17.48 -16.90
C LEU A 14 60.36 16.94 -17.15
N LEU A 15 60.70 15.76 -16.63
CA LEU A 15 61.99 15.11 -16.89
C LEU A 15 62.10 14.60 -18.33
N ILE A 16 61.01 14.10 -18.92
CA ILE A 16 60.95 13.73 -20.34
C ILE A 16 61.01 14.99 -21.22
N LEU A 17 60.38 16.10 -20.80
CA LEU A 17 60.50 17.39 -21.50
C LEU A 17 61.92 17.98 -21.40
N VAL A 18 62.62 17.78 -20.29
CA VAL A 18 64.00 18.29 -20.05
C VAL A 18 65.05 17.39 -20.70
N VAL A 19 64.82 16.08 -20.80
CA VAL A 19 65.72 15.16 -21.55
C VAL A 19 65.48 15.26 -23.06
N ALA A 20 64.28 15.64 -23.51
CA ALA A 20 64.01 15.99 -24.91
C ALA A 20 64.44 17.42 -25.31
N THR A 21 64.96 18.23 -24.38
CA THR A 21 65.42 19.61 -24.65
C THR A 21 66.86 19.91 -24.18
N ALA A 22 67.66 18.88 -23.89
CA ALA A 22 69.13 19.01 -23.89
C ALA A 22 69.66 18.97 -25.34
N PRO A 23 70.73 19.72 -25.65
CA PRO A 23 70.76 20.63 -26.79
C PRO A 23 70.94 19.87 -28.11
N VAL A 24 69.93 19.90 -28.99
CA VAL A 24 70.19 19.81 -30.43
C VAL A 24 70.78 21.15 -30.86
N PHE A 25 72.08 21.24 -30.60
CA PHE A 25 73.09 22.13 -31.19
C PHE A 25 72.64 23.57 -31.48
N ALA A 26 73.11 24.48 -30.63
CA ALA A 26 73.42 25.83 -31.05
C ALA A 26 74.35 25.74 -32.26
N ALA A 27 73.81 26.01 -33.46
CA ALA A 27 74.61 26.19 -34.65
C ALA A 27 75.59 27.33 -34.34
N SER A 28 76.88 26.99 -34.28
CA SER A 28 77.93 27.99 -34.10
C SER A 28 77.83 29.01 -35.25
N HIS A 29 78.25 30.25 -34.99
CA HIS A 29 78.26 31.31 -35.99
C HIS A 29 79.05 30.96 -37.28
N ALA A 30 79.85 29.88 -37.25
CA ALA A 30 80.60 29.31 -38.37
C ALA A 30 79.73 28.52 -39.39
N GLU A 31 78.49 28.18 -39.06
CA GLU A 31 77.59 27.41 -39.94
C GLU A 31 76.71 28.31 -40.83
N ARG A 32 76.56 29.59 -40.46
CA ARG A 32 75.86 30.62 -41.24
C ARG A 32 76.59 31.06 -42.52
N GLU A 33 77.89 30.78 -42.66
CA GLU A 33 78.65 31.06 -43.88
C GLU A 33 78.55 29.96 -44.95
N ARG A 34 77.85 28.84 -44.69
CA ARG A 34 77.67 27.72 -45.65
C ARG A 34 76.42 27.79 -46.54
N LEU A 35 75.54 28.77 -46.30
CA LEU A 35 74.26 28.95 -47.00
C LEU A 35 74.32 30.16 -47.93
N ALA A 36 75.26 30.17 -48.88
CA ALA A 36 75.07 30.93 -50.11
C ALA A 36 74.01 30.22 -50.97
N PRO A 37 73.21 30.94 -51.80
CA PRO A 37 72.23 30.32 -52.68
C PRO A 37 72.93 29.31 -53.58
N MET A 38 72.76 28.04 -53.25
CA MET A 38 73.45 26.95 -53.90
C MET A 38 72.84 26.79 -55.29
N THR A 39 73.60 27.10 -56.33
CA THR A 39 73.17 26.91 -57.72
C THR A 39 72.87 25.42 -57.97
N ASP A 40 72.02 25.12 -58.95
CA ASP A 40 71.65 23.72 -59.25
C ASP A 40 72.89 22.85 -59.52
N ALA A 41 73.92 23.44 -60.14
CA ALA A 41 75.21 22.79 -60.39
C ALA A 41 76.02 22.52 -59.11
N GLU A 42 75.99 23.42 -58.12
CA GLU A 42 76.66 23.23 -56.83
C GLU A 42 75.92 22.21 -55.95
N ALA A 43 74.59 22.17 -56.04
CA ALA A 43 73.77 21.20 -55.32
C ALA A 43 74.06 19.77 -55.81
N LEU A 44 74.06 19.59 -57.14
CA LEU A 44 74.33 18.31 -57.80
C LEU A 44 75.80 17.89 -57.71
N ALA A 45 76.74 18.82 -57.49
CA ALA A 45 78.17 18.50 -57.34
C ALA A 45 78.55 18.01 -55.93
N ARG A 46 77.74 18.33 -54.91
CA ARG A 46 78.02 17.93 -53.51
C ARG A 46 77.70 16.47 -53.21
N PHE A 47 76.83 15.85 -53.99
CA PHE A 47 76.36 14.50 -53.78
C PHE A 47 76.46 13.70 -55.07
N GLN A 48 76.83 12.43 -54.97
CA GLN A 48 76.76 11.54 -56.11
C GLN A 48 75.29 11.32 -56.51
N PRO A 49 74.96 11.18 -57.80
CA PRO A 49 73.60 10.86 -58.25
C PRO A 49 73.03 9.58 -57.59
N SER A 50 73.89 8.65 -57.18
CA SER A 50 73.50 7.46 -56.41
C SER A 50 73.04 7.78 -54.98
N GLU A 51 73.66 8.77 -54.31
CA GLU A 51 73.30 9.21 -52.96
C GLU A 51 71.96 9.96 -52.95
N ILE A 52 71.75 10.82 -53.95
CA ILE A 52 70.48 11.55 -54.16
C ILE A 52 69.33 10.55 -54.37
N ARG A 53 69.56 9.51 -55.17
CA ARG A 53 68.56 8.45 -55.39
C ARG A 53 68.30 7.63 -54.13
N ALA A 54 69.34 7.23 -53.40
CA ALA A 54 69.20 6.44 -52.18
C ALA A 54 68.41 7.20 -51.09
N TYR A 55 68.68 8.49 -50.91
CA TYR A 55 67.98 9.31 -49.93
C TYR A 55 66.51 9.59 -50.34
N ARG A 56 66.24 9.73 -51.64
CA ARG A 56 64.87 9.84 -52.18
C ARG A 56 64.10 8.54 -51.99
N GLU A 57 64.75 7.42 -52.22
CA GLU A 57 64.18 6.10 -51.99
C GLU A 57 63.85 5.86 -50.51
N GLN A 58 64.74 6.29 -49.60
CA GLN A 58 64.48 6.23 -48.16
C GLN A 58 63.26 7.08 -47.76
N LEU A 59 63.18 8.34 -48.21
CA LEU A 59 62.04 9.21 -47.89
C LEU A 59 60.73 8.69 -48.50
N ASN A 60 60.75 8.20 -49.75
CA ASN A 60 59.60 7.57 -50.38
C ASN A 60 59.19 6.28 -49.65
N GLY A 61 60.15 5.52 -49.12
CA GLY A 61 59.91 4.35 -48.29
C GLY A 61 59.17 4.71 -47.00
N ILE A 62 59.62 5.73 -46.28
CA ILE A 62 58.96 6.23 -45.06
C ILE A 62 57.52 6.67 -45.36
N LEU A 63 57.32 7.49 -46.39
CA LEU A 63 55.99 7.99 -46.76
C LEU A 63 55.06 6.88 -47.28
N ALA A 64 55.60 5.84 -47.92
CA ALA A 64 54.82 4.67 -48.33
C ALA A 64 54.32 3.89 -47.10
N LYS A 65 55.17 3.71 -46.08
CA LYS A 65 54.77 3.10 -44.80
C LYS A 65 53.72 3.96 -44.08
N GLU A 66 53.91 5.27 -44.01
CA GLU A 66 52.91 6.17 -43.42
C GLU A 66 51.59 6.18 -44.19
N ARG A 67 51.63 6.11 -45.53
CA ARG A 67 50.41 5.95 -46.35
C ARG A 67 49.66 4.68 -46.00
N GLU A 68 50.37 3.57 -45.79
CA GLU A 68 49.76 2.31 -45.35
C GLU A 68 49.12 2.46 -43.96
N LEU A 69 49.81 3.13 -43.03
CA LEU A 69 49.29 3.45 -41.70
C LEU A 69 48.01 4.28 -41.77
N VAL A 70 47.97 5.31 -42.62
CA VAL A 70 46.76 6.12 -42.85
C VAL A 70 45.65 5.29 -43.50
N ALA A 71 45.96 4.44 -44.47
CA ALA A 71 44.96 3.60 -45.13
C ALA A 71 44.24 2.67 -44.14
N VAL A 72 44.94 2.21 -43.09
CA VAL A 72 44.35 1.40 -42.01
C VAL A 72 43.34 2.18 -41.16
N THR A 73 43.44 3.52 -41.10
CA THR A 73 42.44 4.35 -40.40
C THR A 73 41.09 4.39 -41.12
N GLY A 74 40.99 3.92 -42.37
CA GLY A 74 39.74 3.92 -43.14
C GLY A 74 39.25 5.31 -43.57
N GLN A 75 40.01 6.37 -43.30
CA GLN A 75 39.65 7.74 -43.65
C GLN A 75 40.03 8.06 -45.10
N GLU A 76 39.12 7.81 -46.04
CA GLU A 76 39.36 8.06 -47.48
C GLU A 76 39.81 9.50 -47.79
N ARG A 77 39.35 10.49 -47.02
CA ARG A 77 39.75 11.89 -47.20
C ARG A 77 41.20 12.12 -46.81
N LEU A 78 41.66 11.47 -45.74
CA LEU A 78 43.02 11.57 -45.25
C LEU A 78 43.98 10.82 -46.19
N THR A 79 43.61 9.61 -46.63
CA THR A 79 44.38 8.84 -47.61
C THR A 79 44.57 9.63 -48.91
N ARG A 80 43.52 10.29 -49.42
CA ARG A 80 43.62 11.15 -50.62
C ARG A 80 44.54 12.36 -50.42
N LEU A 81 44.52 12.97 -49.23
CA LEU A 81 45.40 14.08 -48.91
C LEU A 81 46.87 13.64 -48.89
N VAL A 82 47.15 12.48 -48.29
CA VAL A 82 48.48 11.86 -48.24
C VAL A 82 48.96 11.52 -49.65
N ASP A 83 48.09 10.92 -50.48
CA ASP A 83 48.40 10.60 -51.88
C ASP A 83 48.74 11.85 -52.69
N GLN A 84 47.96 12.93 -52.52
CA GLN A 84 48.23 14.21 -53.17
C GLN A 84 49.59 14.79 -52.73
N LYS A 85 49.95 14.64 -51.45
CA LYS A 85 51.20 15.14 -50.88
C LYS A 85 52.40 14.32 -51.34
N ILE A 86 52.29 12.99 -51.44
CA ILE A 86 53.32 12.12 -52.02
C ILE A 86 53.53 12.44 -53.51
N ASP A 87 52.47 12.67 -54.28
CA ASP A 87 52.57 13.08 -55.69
C ASP A 87 53.25 14.46 -55.85
N GLN A 88 53.09 15.38 -54.88
CA GLN A 88 53.84 16.62 -54.84
C GLN A 88 55.35 16.40 -54.63
N LEU A 89 55.73 15.44 -53.77
CA LEU A 89 57.14 15.10 -53.54
C LEU A 89 57.81 14.50 -54.80
N GLN A 90 57.08 13.68 -55.56
CA GLN A 90 57.59 13.06 -56.79
C GLN A 90 57.90 14.07 -57.90
N LYS A 91 57.32 15.29 -57.83
CA LYS A 91 57.56 16.37 -58.80
C LYS A 91 58.78 17.22 -58.46
N ILE A 92 59.45 16.96 -57.34
CA ILE A 92 60.66 17.69 -56.92
C ILE A 92 61.86 17.22 -57.76
N GLY A 93 62.57 18.17 -58.38
CA GLY A 93 63.77 17.90 -59.17
C GLY A 93 64.97 17.43 -58.34
N ASP A 94 65.95 16.80 -58.97
CA ASP A 94 67.15 16.27 -58.30
C ASP A 94 68.01 17.36 -57.65
N ALA A 95 68.03 18.57 -58.22
CA ALA A 95 68.76 19.72 -57.66
C ALA A 95 68.12 20.23 -56.34
N ASP A 96 66.79 20.30 -56.28
CA ASP A 96 66.06 20.71 -55.08
C ASP A 96 66.12 19.64 -53.98
N PHE A 97 66.17 18.38 -54.40
CA PHE A 97 66.36 17.27 -53.48
C PHE A 97 67.77 17.23 -52.89
N ALA A 98 68.80 17.54 -53.69
CA ALA A 98 70.17 17.70 -53.22
C ALA A 98 70.32 18.89 -52.23
N ARG A 99 69.54 19.96 -52.41
CA ARG A 99 69.45 21.05 -51.41
C ARG A 99 68.87 20.56 -50.09
N PHE A 100 67.80 19.76 -50.12
CA PHE A 100 67.23 19.15 -48.92
C PHE A 100 68.23 18.23 -48.20
N MET A 101 68.99 17.42 -48.94
CA MET A 101 70.08 16.61 -48.38
C MET A 101 71.21 17.45 -47.75
N SER A 102 71.49 18.63 -48.31
CA SER A 102 72.55 19.50 -47.79
C SER A 102 72.25 20.08 -46.40
N LEU A 103 71.00 19.98 -45.93
CA LEU A 103 70.59 20.34 -44.58
C LEU A 103 70.94 19.26 -43.53
N ASN A 104 71.49 18.13 -43.96
CA ASN A 104 71.91 17.02 -43.09
C ASN A 104 70.80 16.56 -42.13
N VAL A 105 69.57 16.47 -42.65
CA VAL A 105 68.41 16.00 -41.89
C VAL A 105 68.55 14.50 -41.67
N ASP A 106 68.56 14.06 -40.41
CA ASP A 106 68.58 12.64 -40.08
C ASP A 106 67.16 12.06 -40.16
N LEU A 107 66.91 11.22 -41.17
CA LEU A 107 65.65 10.50 -41.35
C LEU A 107 65.59 9.18 -40.56
N GLY A 108 66.70 8.76 -39.94
CA GLY A 108 66.79 7.50 -39.19
C GLY A 108 65.78 7.38 -38.05
N PRO A 109 65.65 8.39 -37.16
CA PRO A 109 64.67 8.36 -36.08
C PRO A 109 63.23 8.27 -36.59
N LEU A 110 62.90 8.96 -37.70
CA LEU A 110 61.57 8.91 -38.30
C LEU A 110 61.28 7.54 -38.91
N ASP A 111 62.21 6.97 -39.69
CA ASP A 111 62.04 5.63 -40.26
C ASP A 111 61.89 4.56 -39.17
N GLN A 112 62.63 4.68 -38.07
CA GLN A 112 62.53 3.77 -36.94
C GLN A 112 61.14 3.86 -36.27
N SER A 113 60.67 5.06 -35.94
CA SER A 113 59.36 5.24 -35.31
C SER A 113 58.22 4.80 -36.23
N VAL A 114 58.29 5.08 -37.53
CA VAL A 114 57.29 4.64 -38.51
C VAL A 114 57.28 3.12 -38.66
N THR A 115 58.45 2.49 -38.67
CA THR A 115 58.58 1.02 -38.74
C THR A 115 58.03 0.35 -37.48
N GLU A 116 58.31 0.91 -36.29
CA GLU A 116 57.76 0.40 -35.04
C GLU A 116 56.22 0.50 -35.02
N LEU A 117 55.68 1.64 -35.43
CA LEU A 117 54.24 1.83 -35.52
C LEU A 117 53.59 0.85 -36.52
N GLN A 118 54.22 0.63 -37.68
CA GLN A 118 53.76 -0.34 -38.67
C GLN A 118 53.72 -1.76 -38.12
N GLN A 119 54.76 -2.20 -37.44
CA GLN A 119 54.79 -3.53 -36.81
C GLN A 119 53.66 -3.68 -35.78
N ARG A 120 53.39 -2.63 -34.99
CA ARG A 120 52.27 -2.62 -34.03
C ARG A 120 50.91 -2.65 -34.74
N VAL A 121 50.76 -1.97 -35.87
CA VAL A 121 49.55 -2.03 -36.70
C VAL A 121 49.33 -3.42 -37.28
N GLU A 122 50.37 -4.07 -37.81
CA GLU A 122 50.29 -5.42 -38.36
C GLU A 122 49.96 -6.45 -37.27
N ALA A 123 50.59 -6.34 -36.09
CA ALA A 123 50.27 -7.15 -34.92
C ALA A 123 48.79 -6.97 -34.53
N LYS A 124 48.31 -5.73 -34.39
CA LYS A 124 46.90 -5.41 -34.10
C LYS A 124 45.94 -5.90 -35.19
N ARG A 125 46.34 -5.88 -36.46
CA ARG A 125 45.52 -6.37 -37.57
C ARG A 125 45.34 -7.88 -37.48
N SER A 126 46.39 -8.61 -37.12
CA SER A 126 46.31 -10.05 -36.88
C SER A 126 45.43 -10.39 -35.66
N GLU A 127 45.52 -9.59 -34.60
CA GLU A 127 44.64 -9.70 -33.42
C GLU A 127 43.18 -9.39 -33.75
N ARG A 128 42.90 -8.33 -34.54
CA ARG A 128 41.53 -7.98 -34.94
C ARG A 128 40.86 -9.07 -35.77
N ILE A 129 41.60 -9.76 -36.63
CA ILE A 129 41.08 -10.89 -37.41
C ILE A 129 40.76 -12.07 -36.49
N ALA A 130 41.55 -12.28 -35.42
CA ALA A 130 41.26 -13.29 -34.40
C ALA A 130 40.13 -12.88 -33.43
N SER A 131 39.97 -11.57 -33.18
CA SER A 131 39.02 -11.01 -32.22
C SER A 131 37.70 -10.55 -32.85
N GLN A 132 37.46 -10.78 -34.15
CA GLN A 132 36.17 -10.51 -34.80
C GLN A 132 35.00 -11.32 -34.19
N GLY A 133 35.28 -12.30 -33.32
CA GLY A 133 34.30 -12.99 -32.47
C GLY A 133 34.19 -12.48 -31.03
N LEU A 134 35.00 -11.50 -30.62
CA LEU A 134 35.08 -10.90 -29.28
C LEU A 134 34.71 -9.42 -29.36
N ARG A 135 33.53 -9.13 -29.89
CA ARG A 135 32.85 -7.88 -29.49
C ARG A 135 32.74 -7.92 -27.97
N ILE A 136 32.96 -6.80 -27.28
CA ILE A 136 32.58 -6.67 -25.87
C ILE A 136 31.06 -6.70 -25.82
N GLN A 137 30.49 -7.89 -25.93
CA GLN A 137 29.09 -8.15 -25.74
C GLN A 137 28.87 -8.24 -24.23
N PRO A 138 27.80 -7.63 -23.71
CA PRO A 138 27.42 -7.87 -22.34
C PRO A 138 27.24 -9.39 -22.16
N ASN A 139 27.94 -9.98 -21.18
CA ASN A 139 27.85 -11.41 -20.83
C ASN A 139 26.43 -11.86 -20.38
N THR A 140 25.47 -10.93 -20.37
CA THR A 140 24.10 -11.08 -19.92
C THR A 140 23.16 -10.82 -21.09
N SER A 141 22.41 -11.85 -21.49
CA SER A 141 21.39 -11.76 -22.53
C SER A 141 20.33 -10.71 -22.20
N GLY A 142 19.83 -10.00 -23.21
CA GLY A 142 18.72 -9.03 -23.09
C GLY A 142 19.16 -7.57 -23.01
N PHE A 143 20.44 -7.28 -22.79
CA PHE A 143 20.94 -5.92 -22.82
C PHE A 143 21.26 -5.44 -24.25
N PRO A 144 20.97 -4.17 -24.58
CA PRO A 144 21.35 -3.60 -25.86
C PRO A 144 22.88 -3.49 -26.00
N ASP A 145 23.37 -3.80 -27.20
CA ASP A 145 24.78 -3.66 -27.59
C ASP A 145 25.16 -2.19 -27.81
N ALA A 146 26.46 -1.89 -27.66
CA ALA A 146 27.01 -0.60 -28.08
C ALA A 146 27.12 -0.53 -29.61
N SER A 147 26.77 0.62 -30.19
CA SER A 147 26.83 0.84 -31.64
C SER A 147 28.19 1.40 -32.06
N TYR A 148 29.10 0.52 -32.45
CA TYR A 148 30.43 0.91 -32.94
C TYR A 148 30.39 1.34 -34.42
N SER A 149 31.17 2.36 -34.77
CA SER A 149 31.32 2.83 -36.16
C SER A 149 32.31 1.96 -36.96
N PHE A 150 32.81 2.47 -38.10
CA PHE A 150 33.85 1.82 -38.89
C PHE A 150 35.16 1.57 -38.11
N CYS A 151 35.42 2.32 -37.04
CA CYS A 151 36.57 2.12 -36.14
C CYS A 151 36.50 0.78 -35.38
N GLY A 152 35.31 0.19 -35.26
CA GLY A 152 35.08 -1.08 -34.56
C GLY A 152 35.10 -0.95 -33.04
N SER A 153 35.38 -2.04 -32.33
CA SER A 153 35.40 -2.11 -30.85
C SER A 153 36.79 -2.40 -30.27
N GLY A 154 37.81 -2.48 -31.13
CA GLY A 154 39.18 -2.78 -30.72
C GLY A 154 39.91 -1.50 -30.31
N ARG A 155 40.15 -1.33 -29.01
CA ARG A 155 40.90 -0.18 -28.48
C ARG A 155 42.38 -0.25 -28.86
N ASN A 156 42.97 0.93 -29.11
CA ASN A 156 44.41 1.06 -29.20
C ASN A 156 44.99 1.05 -27.78
N ASP A 157 46.06 0.30 -27.55
CA ASP A 157 46.71 0.29 -26.23
C ASP A 157 47.57 1.55 -26.08
N ALA A 158 47.95 1.87 -24.84
CA ALA A 158 48.78 3.04 -24.57
C ALA A 158 50.12 2.99 -25.32
N GLY A 159 50.69 1.80 -25.55
CA GLY A 159 51.92 1.63 -26.32
C GLY A 159 51.74 1.93 -27.81
N PHE A 160 50.59 1.60 -28.38
CA PHE A 160 50.24 1.96 -29.75
C PHE A 160 50.09 3.47 -29.93
N MET A 161 49.36 4.13 -29.03
CA MET A 161 49.17 5.59 -29.09
C MET A 161 50.50 6.33 -28.86
N LEU A 162 51.37 5.80 -27.99
CA LEU A 162 52.70 6.34 -27.79
C LEU A 162 53.56 6.24 -29.06
N ALA A 163 53.57 5.09 -29.74
CA ALA A 163 54.31 4.93 -31.00
C ALA A 163 53.82 5.89 -32.10
N ALA A 164 52.50 6.13 -32.18
CA ALA A 164 51.94 7.13 -33.10
C ALA A 164 52.37 8.56 -32.75
N GLN A 165 52.47 8.88 -31.45
CA GLN A 165 52.99 10.16 -30.99
C GLN A 165 54.49 10.32 -31.26
N GLU A 166 55.28 9.25 -31.16
CA GLU A 166 56.72 9.24 -31.47
C GLU A 166 56.98 9.54 -32.96
N VAL A 167 56.18 8.99 -33.87
CA VAL A 167 56.22 9.34 -35.31
C VAL A 167 56.00 10.84 -35.51
N LEU A 168 55.00 11.42 -34.85
CA LEU A 168 54.74 12.86 -34.93
C LEU A 168 55.89 13.70 -34.35
N ILE A 169 56.48 13.27 -33.23
CA ILE A 169 57.64 13.95 -32.63
C ILE A 169 58.84 13.91 -33.58
N ALA A 170 59.13 12.75 -34.18
CA ALA A 170 60.20 12.58 -35.15
C ALA A 170 59.95 13.44 -36.41
N ALA A 171 58.72 13.47 -36.93
CA ALA A 171 58.33 14.29 -38.07
C ALA A 171 58.46 15.79 -37.78
N LYS A 172 58.10 16.25 -36.57
CA LYS A 172 58.37 17.63 -36.12
C LYS A 172 59.86 17.93 -36.04
N GLY A 173 60.69 16.95 -35.67
CA GLY A 173 62.15 17.06 -35.70
C GLY A 173 62.69 17.27 -37.12
N VAL A 174 62.22 16.47 -38.09
CA VAL A 174 62.54 16.62 -39.51
C VAL A 174 62.12 17.99 -40.04
N TRP A 175 60.91 18.42 -39.69
CA TRP A 175 60.40 19.75 -40.07
C TRP A 175 61.22 20.89 -39.45
N ALA A 176 61.57 20.79 -38.17
CA ALA A 176 62.37 21.80 -37.47
C ALA A 176 63.83 21.88 -37.95
N ALA A 177 64.38 20.80 -38.51
CA ALA A 177 65.70 20.79 -39.13
C ALA A 177 65.63 21.37 -40.55
N ALA A 178 64.64 20.97 -41.34
CA ALA A 178 64.44 21.45 -42.70
C ALA A 178 64.04 22.94 -42.76
N SER A 179 63.23 23.42 -41.81
CA SER A 179 62.79 24.82 -41.75
C SER A 179 63.94 25.81 -41.54
N ARG A 180 65.06 25.38 -40.93
CA ARG A 180 66.28 26.20 -40.82
C ARG A 180 66.97 26.46 -42.16
N GLY A 181 66.80 25.55 -43.13
CA GLY A 181 67.23 25.73 -44.51
C GLY A 181 66.23 26.49 -45.38
N CYS A 182 65.04 26.75 -44.85
CA CYS A 182 63.95 27.49 -45.48
C CYS A 182 63.94 28.99 -45.12
N ASP A 183 64.85 29.47 -44.28
CA ASP A 183 65.00 30.90 -43.97
C ASP A 183 65.95 31.60 -44.96
N GLU A 184 65.70 31.44 -46.27
CA GLU A 184 66.21 32.34 -47.30
C GLU A 184 65.04 33.10 -47.93
N VAL A 185 65.00 34.40 -47.64
CA VAL A 185 63.92 35.31 -48.01
C VAL A 185 63.94 35.61 -49.51
N VAL A 186 62.90 35.19 -50.25
CA VAL A 186 62.43 35.94 -51.43
C VAL A 186 61.02 36.43 -51.14
N VAL A 187 60.91 37.68 -50.65
CA VAL A 187 59.65 38.42 -50.69
C VAL A 187 59.44 38.89 -52.12
N LEU A 188 58.65 38.17 -52.91
CA LEU A 188 58.03 38.73 -54.11
C LEU A 188 56.51 38.62 -53.99
N ALA A 189 55.89 39.79 -53.82
CA ALA A 189 54.46 40.08 -53.98
C ALA A 189 53.48 39.23 -53.14
N GLY A 190 53.29 39.61 -51.88
CA GLY A 190 51.95 39.56 -51.27
C GLY A 190 51.32 38.18 -51.00
N PHE A 191 52.09 37.10 -51.00
CA PHE A 191 51.79 35.85 -50.29
C PHE A 191 53.11 35.33 -49.73
N GLY A 192 53.32 35.48 -48.42
CA GLY A 192 54.52 35.01 -47.74
C GLY A 192 54.52 33.48 -47.64
N GLY A 193 55.01 32.82 -48.68
CA GLY A 193 55.39 31.41 -48.66
C GLY A 193 56.72 31.27 -49.37
N ASN A 194 57.73 30.73 -48.67
CA ASN A 194 58.96 30.34 -49.33
C ASN A 194 58.65 29.19 -50.30
N VAL A 195 58.91 29.38 -51.59
CA VAL A 195 58.72 28.36 -52.65
C VAL A 195 59.89 27.38 -52.75
N SER A 196 60.83 27.40 -51.80
CA SER A 196 61.85 26.35 -51.73
C SER A 196 61.16 24.99 -51.61
N LEU A 197 61.29 24.18 -52.67
CA LEU A 197 60.74 22.82 -52.76
C LEU A 197 61.21 21.91 -51.61
N VAL A 198 62.27 22.32 -50.92
CA VAL A 198 62.79 21.77 -49.65
C VAL A 198 61.76 21.85 -48.51
N CYS A 199 61.01 22.96 -48.38
CA CYS A 199 60.01 23.14 -47.33
C CYS A 199 58.75 22.31 -47.61
N ILE A 200 58.43 22.11 -48.91
CA ILE A 200 57.34 21.26 -49.34
C ILE A 200 57.55 19.82 -48.87
N ALA A 201 58.77 19.27 -48.98
CA ALA A 201 59.08 17.92 -48.51
C ALA A 201 58.90 17.75 -46.98
N ALA A 202 59.32 18.74 -46.19
CA ALA A 202 59.19 18.72 -44.75
C ALA A 202 57.73 18.90 -44.27
N ASP A 203 56.98 19.79 -44.91
CA ASP A 203 55.55 20.00 -44.64
C ASP A 203 54.73 18.74 -44.97
N ILE A 204 55.11 18.01 -46.02
CA ILE A 204 54.49 16.73 -46.38
C ILE A 204 54.67 15.72 -45.25
N VAL A 205 55.89 15.51 -44.76
CA VAL A 205 56.18 14.55 -43.67
C VAL A 205 55.39 14.89 -42.41
N LEU A 206 55.37 16.16 -42.01
CA LEU A 206 54.63 16.59 -40.83
C LEU A 206 53.11 16.40 -40.99
N ALA A 207 52.55 16.80 -42.12
CA ALA A 207 51.11 16.69 -42.39
C ALA A 207 50.63 15.23 -42.42
N VAL A 208 51.44 14.31 -42.95
CA VAL A 208 51.13 12.88 -42.97
C VAL A 208 51.16 12.31 -41.55
N ALA A 209 52.19 12.62 -40.75
CA ALA A 209 52.31 12.18 -39.36
C ALA A 209 51.17 12.71 -38.46
N GLU A 210 50.78 13.98 -38.62
CA GLU A 210 49.60 14.56 -37.94
C GLU A 210 48.31 13.84 -38.36
N GLY A 211 48.18 13.49 -39.63
CA GLY A 211 47.09 12.68 -40.15
C GLY A 211 46.96 11.34 -39.44
N VAL A 212 48.06 10.60 -39.34
CA VAL A 212 48.11 9.28 -38.70
C VAL A 212 47.63 9.34 -37.25
N LEU A 213 48.18 10.26 -36.44
CA LEU A 213 47.80 10.39 -35.03
C LEU A 213 46.33 10.81 -34.87
N ASN A 214 45.90 11.85 -35.59
CA ASN A 214 44.52 12.34 -35.51
C ASN A 214 43.50 11.27 -35.95
N GLY A 215 43.85 10.44 -36.93
CA GLY A 215 43.02 9.33 -37.37
C GLY A 215 42.82 8.27 -36.27
N TYR A 216 43.87 7.93 -35.54
CA TYR A 216 43.78 6.98 -34.43
C TYR A 216 43.11 7.56 -33.18
N GLU A 217 43.39 8.82 -32.83
CA GLU A 217 42.70 9.52 -31.74
C GLU A 217 41.19 9.64 -32.02
N PHE A 218 40.81 9.91 -33.28
CA PHE A 218 39.40 9.92 -33.66
C PHE A 218 38.72 8.57 -33.38
N CYS A 219 39.36 7.47 -33.76
CA CYS A 219 38.79 6.14 -33.53
C CYS A 219 38.71 5.75 -32.06
N ASP A 220 39.68 6.14 -31.23
CA ASP A 220 39.63 5.88 -29.79
C ASP A 220 38.50 6.67 -29.12
N ASN A 221 38.35 7.95 -29.49
CA ASN A 221 37.25 8.80 -29.02
C ASN A 221 35.87 8.31 -29.49
N ASP A 222 35.76 7.77 -30.71
CA ASP A 222 34.52 7.17 -31.22
C ASP A 222 34.13 5.91 -30.45
N ILE A 223 35.11 5.05 -30.14
CA ILE A 223 34.90 3.86 -29.30
C ILE A 223 34.42 4.27 -27.89
N ASP A 224 35.09 5.24 -27.26
CA ASP A 224 34.67 5.78 -25.96
C ASP A 224 33.22 6.30 -26.02
N SER A 225 32.88 7.07 -27.06
CA SER A 225 31.53 7.58 -27.26
C SER A 225 30.50 6.44 -27.41
N ALA A 226 30.80 5.42 -28.23
CA ALA A 226 29.94 4.26 -28.44
C ALA A 226 29.74 3.45 -27.15
N GLU A 227 30.79 3.24 -26.36
CA GLU A 227 30.73 2.53 -25.09
C GLU A 227 29.94 3.31 -24.02
N ILE A 228 30.11 4.63 -23.97
CA ILE A 228 29.35 5.52 -23.09
C ILE A 228 27.87 5.46 -23.48
N GLN A 229 27.54 5.62 -24.76
CA GLN A 229 26.16 5.55 -25.24
C GLN A 229 25.54 4.19 -24.96
N GLY A 230 26.26 3.09 -25.24
CA GLY A 230 25.82 1.74 -24.91
C GLY A 230 25.56 1.56 -23.42
N SER A 231 26.37 2.16 -22.55
CA SER A 231 26.18 2.13 -21.10
C SER A 231 24.91 2.87 -20.68
N TYR A 232 24.61 4.03 -21.27
CA TYR A 232 23.34 4.73 -21.03
C TYR A 232 22.13 3.95 -21.52
N LEU A 233 22.22 3.29 -22.68
CA LEU A 233 21.15 2.43 -23.20
C LEU A 233 20.88 1.23 -22.28
N ARG A 234 21.94 0.58 -21.78
CA ARG A 234 21.80 -0.50 -20.81
C ARG A 234 21.20 -0.02 -19.50
N LEU A 235 21.64 1.13 -18.98
CA LEU A 235 21.07 1.71 -17.77
C LEU A 235 19.59 2.05 -17.94
N ALA A 236 19.20 2.60 -19.10
CA ALA A 236 17.81 2.85 -19.43
C ALA A 236 16.98 1.55 -19.48
N HIS A 237 17.55 0.47 -20.05
CA HIS A 237 16.93 -0.86 -20.03
C HIS A 237 16.72 -1.39 -18.61
N ILE A 238 17.75 -1.31 -17.74
CA ILE A 238 17.63 -1.71 -16.32
C ILE A 238 16.53 -0.91 -15.63
N HIS A 239 16.43 0.40 -15.88
CA HIS A 239 15.37 1.23 -15.31
C HIS A 239 13.98 0.82 -15.82
N GLY A 240 13.86 0.44 -17.09
CA GLY A 240 12.64 -0.12 -17.65
C GLY A 240 12.25 -1.43 -16.96
N ASP A 241 13.17 -2.39 -16.91
CA ASP A 241 12.94 -3.69 -16.26
C ASP A 241 12.55 -3.54 -14.78
N LEU A 242 13.21 -2.62 -14.06
CA LEU A 242 12.90 -2.34 -12.66
C LEU A 242 11.53 -1.69 -12.49
N SER A 243 11.14 -0.79 -13.39
CA SER A 243 9.81 -0.18 -13.42
C SER A 243 8.72 -1.22 -13.69
N ASP A 244 8.96 -2.14 -14.61
CA ASP A 244 8.02 -3.21 -14.95
C ASP A 244 7.91 -4.23 -13.80
N ALA A 245 9.03 -4.59 -13.18
CA ALA A 245 9.06 -5.42 -11.99
C ALA A 245 8.33 -4.75 -10.81
N GLN A 246 8.53 -3.45 -10.59
CA GLN A 246 7.82 -2.69 -9.57
C GLN A 246 6.31 -2.71 -9.83
N THR A 247 5.89 -2.49 -11.08
CA THR A 247 4.47 -2.54 -11.47
C THR A 247 3.88 -3.92 -11.18
N THR A 248 4.57 -4.99 -11.59
CA THR A 248 4.15 -6.38 -11.33
C THR A 248 4.02 -6.67 -9.83
N ILE A 249 4.97 -6.19 -9.02
CA ILE A 249 4.92 -6.36 -7.56
C ILE A 249 3.71 -5.65 -6.97
N VAL A 250 3.45 -4.40 -7.38
CA VAL A 250 2.30 -3.61 -6.90
C VAL A 250 0.98 -4.26 -7.29
N ASP A 251 0.86 -4.75 -8.53
CA ASP A 251 -0.34 -5.44 -9.00
C ASP A 251 -0.59 -6.73 -8.20
N ASN A 252 0.45 -7.53 -7.97
CA ASN A 252 0.36 -8.73 -7.12
C ASN A 252 -0.03 -8.37 -5.68
N GLN A 253 0.53 -7.30 -5.11
CA GLN A 253 0.16 -6.85 -3.76
C GLN A 253 -1.30 -6.42 -3.68
N ASN A 254 -1.80 -5.70 -4.70
CA ASN A 254 -3.20 -5.29 -4.77
C ASN A 254 -4.14 -6.50 -4.91
N SER A 255 -3.78 -7.48 -5.75
CA SER A 255 -4.54 -8.73 -5.88
C SER A 255 -4.58 -9.50 -4.56
N ASN A 256 -3.42 -9.73 -3.93
CA ASN A 256 -3.33 -10.43 -2.65
C ASN A 256 -4.14 -9.71 -1.55
N LYS A 257 -4.11 -8.38 -1.52
CA LYS A 257 -4.91 -7.59 -0.58
C LYS A 257 -6.42 -7.79 -0.81
N SER A 258 -6.85 -7.82 -2.06
CA SER A 258 -8.25 -8.09 -2.42
C SER A 258 -8.67 -9.49 -1.98
N ASP A 259 -7.85 -10.51 -2.28
CA ASP A 259 -8.15 -11.90 -1.93
C ASP A 259 -8.26 -12.12 -0.42
N VAL A 260 -7.32 -11.55 0.35
CA VAL A 260 -7.37 -11.59 1.82
C VAL A 260 -8.61 -10.88 2.36
N THR A 261 -8.96 -9.72 1.80
CA THR A 261 -10.16 -8.97 2.23
C THR A 261 -11.42 -9.80 2.00
N ASN A 262 -11.57 -10.39 0.81
CA ASN A 262 -12.71 -11.23 0.46
C ASN A 262 -12.81 -12.47 1.36
N ALA A 263 -11.68 -13.12 1.65
CA ALA A 263 -11.64 -14.28 2.54
C ALA A 263 -12.05 -13.92 3.98
N VAL A 264 -11.59 -12.77 4.49
CA VAL A 264 -11.97 -12.28 5.83
C VAL A 264 -13.46 -11.93 5.89
N ASP A 265 -14.01 -11.29 4.86
CA ASP A 265 -15.43 -10.93 4.81
C ASP A 265 -16.34 -12.17 4.70
N ALA A 266 -15.92 -13.18 3.94
CA ALA A 266 -16.61 -14.47 3.88
C ALA A 266 -16.61 -15.15 5.25
N ALA A 267 -15.45 -15.26 5.91
CA ALA A 267 -15.32 -15.87 7.24
C ALA A 267 -16.16 -15.12 8.29
N LYS A 268 -16.18 -13.79 8.24
CA LYS A 268 -17.01 -12.95 9.13
C LYS A 268 -18.50 -13.26 8.94
N THR A 269 -18.94 -13.43 7.70
CA THR A 269 -20.33 -13.77 7.38
C THR A 269 -20.69 -15.15 7.91
N GLU A 270 -19.83 -16.15 7.71
CA GLU A 270 -20.03 -17.51 8.24
C GLU A 270 -20.13 -17.54 9.76
N ILE A 271 -19.22 -16.85 10.45
CA ILE A 271 -19.23 -16.74 11.93
C ILE A 271 -20.53 -16.08 12.42
N THR A 272 -20.97 -15.00 11.76
CA THR A 272 -22.20 -14.30 12.13
C THR A 272 -23.41 -15.23 11.99
N ASN A 273 -23.51 -15.95 10.87
CA ASN A 273 -24.60 -16.91 10.62
C ASN A 273 -24.60 -18.06 11.63
N ALA A 274 -23.42 -18.57 11.99
CA ALA A 274 -23.27 -19.61 13.00
C ALA A 274 -23.72 -19.11 14.39
N LEU A 275 -23.35 -17.89 14.75
CA LEU A 275 -23.75 -17.27 16.01
C LEU A 275 -25.26 -17.05 16.09
N ASP A 276 -25.88 -16.54 15.03
CA ASP A 276 -27.34 -16.33 14.97
C ASP A 276 -28.11 -17.66 15.02
N SER A 277 -27.58 -18.70 14.38
CA SER A 277 -28.14 -20.05 14.44
C SER A 277 -28.05 -20.62 15.87
N ALA A 278 -26.89 -20.48 16.52
CA ALA A 278 -26.68 -20.91 17.90
C ALA A 278 -27.60 -20.16 18.88
N LYS A 279 -27.71 -18.84 18.72
CA LYS A 279 -28.62 -17.99 19.51
C LYS A 279 -30.07 -18.45 19.38
N THR A 280 -30.52 -18.72 18.16
CA THR A 280 -31.88 -19.22 17.90
C THR A 280 -32.11 -20.59 18.56
N ALA A 281 -31.13 -21.49 18.49
CA ALA A 281 -31.23 -22.80 19.11
C ALA A 281 -31.35 -22.72 20.65
N ILE A 282 -30.58 -21.84 21.29
CA ILE A 282 -30.64 -21.60 22.73
C ILE A 282 -32.02 -21.06 23.13
N ILE A 283 -32.51 -20.02 22.44
CA ILE A 283 -33.84 -19.43 22.71
C ILE A 283 -34.95 -20.48 22.59
N ASN A 284 -34.88 -21.34 21.57
CA ASN A 284 -35.87 -22.40 21.40
C ASN A 284 -35.80 -23.43 22.54
N ASN A 285 -34.60 -23.84 22.95
CA ASN A 285 -34.42 -24.77 24.07
C ASN A 285 -34.97 -24.19 25.38
N ASP A 286 -34.66 -22.93 25.69
CA ASP A 286 -35.16 -22.24 26.88
C ASP A 286 -36.69 -22.16 26.89
N ASN A 287 -37.30 -21.84 25.74
CA ASN A 287 -38.76 -21.80 25.61
C ASN A 287 -39.39 -23.19 25.79
N THR A 288 -38.78 -24.24 25.23
CA THR A 288 -39.23 -25.62 25.44
C THR A 288 -39.14 -26.01 26.91
N ASN A 289 -38.01 -25.74 27.57
CA ASN A 289 -37.83 -26.04 29.00
C ASN A 289 -38.84 -25.29 29.87
N LYS A 290 -39.02 -23.99 29.60
CA LYS A 290 -40.01 -23.15 30.29
C LYS A 290 -41.42 -23.73 30.17
N ASN A 291 -41.83 -24.12 28.96
CA ASN A 291 -43.14 -24.71 28.74
C ASN A 291 -43.32 -26.03 29.49
N THR A 292 -42.31 -26.90 29.50
CA THR A 292 -42.33 -28.14 30.28
C THR A 292 -42.49 -27.87 31.77
N ILE A 293 -41.75 -26.92 32.33
CA ILE A 293 -41.85 -26.53 33.75
C ILE A 293 -43.25 -26.02 34.06
N VAL A 294 -43.78 -25.08 33.27
CA VAL A 294 -45.12 -24.51 33.48
C VAL A 294 -46.21 -25.59 33.41
N ASN A 295 -46.10 -26.53 32.47
CA ASN A 295 -47.07 -27.63 32.35
C ASN A 295 -47.01 -28.56 33.57
N ASN A 296 -45.81 -28.89 34.05
CA ASN A 296 -45.64 -29.71 35.25
C ASN A 296 -46.19 -29.01 36.49
N ASP A 297 -45.93 -27.72 36.67
CA ASP A 297 -46.45 -26.93 37.79
C ASP A 297 -47.97 -26.86 37.78
N ASN A 298 -48.59 -26.64 36.61
CA ASN A 298 -50.05 -26.65 36.48
C ASN A 298 -50.65 -28.03 36.78
N SER A 299 -50.01 -29.11 36.31
CA SER A 299 -50.43 -30.47 36.62
C SER A 299 -50.37 -30.76 38.12
N ASN A 300 -49.27 -30.38 38.77
CA ASN A 300 -49.10 -30.52 40.22
C ASN A 300 -50.12 -29.71 41.00
N ARG A 301 -50.39 -28.46 40.59
CA ARG A 301 -51.44 -27.62 41.19
C ARG A 301 -52.80 -28.31 41.11
N ASN A 302 -53.20 -28.79 39.93
CA ASN A 302 -54.48 -29.47 39.74
C ASN A 302 -54.58 -30.74 40.61
N HIS A 303 -53.50 -31.50 40.75
CA HIS A 303 -53.46 -32.66 41.65
C HIS A 303 -53.70 -32.29 43.11
N ILE A 304 -53.04 -31.22 43.58
CA ILE A 304 -53.22 -30.72 44.96
C ILE A 304 -54.66 -30.25 45.17
N GLU A 305 -55.20 -29.42 44.26
CA GLU A 305 -56.57 -28.91 44.36
C GLU A 305 -57.61 -30.05 44.38
N ASN A 306 -57.45 -31.05 43.53
CA ASN A 306 -58.35 -32.21 43.49
C ASN A 306 -58.27 -33.04 44.78
N ASN A 307 -57.06 -33.25 45.31
CA ASN A 307 -56.86 -33.98 46.56
C ASN A 307 -57.50 -33.22 47.74
N ASP A 308 -57.28 -31.90 47.83
CA ASP A 308 -57.85 -31.05 48.88
C ASP A 308 -59.37 -31.01 48.80
N ASN A 309 -59.96 -30.92 47.61
CA ASN A 309 -61.40 -31.00 47.41
C ASN A 309 -61.96 -32.36 47.85
N THR A 310 -61.31 -33.46 47.47
CA THR A 310 -61.72 -34.81 47.86
C THR A 310 -61.68 -35.00 49.38
N ASN A 311 -60.62 -34.51 50.04
CA ASN A 311 -60.48 -34.56 51.49
C ASN A 311 -61.56 -33.72 52.19
N ARG A 312 -61.81 -32.50 51.70
CA ARG A 312 -62.85 -31.60 52.22
C ARG A 312 -64.23 -32.24 52.13
N ASP A 313 -64.59 -32.79 50.98
CA ASP A 313 -65.88 -33.44 50.76
C ASP A 313 -66.05 -34.65 51.68
N THR A 314 -64.99 -35.44 51.86
CA THR A 314 -64.97 -36.58 52.79
C THR A 314 -65.25 -36.13 54.23
N ILE A 315 -64.57 -35.08 54.70
CA ILE A 315 -64.78 -34.53 56.05
C ILE A 315 -66.22 -34.02 56.20
N VAL A 316 -66.71 -33.21 55.25
CA VAL A 316 -68.06 -32.65 55.28
C VAL A 316 -69.12 -33.75 55.31
N ASN A 317 -68.96 -34.79 54.50
CA ASN A 317 -69.88 -35.93 54.47
C ASN A 317 -69.90 -36.69 55.79
N ASN A 318 -68.72 -36.93 56.40
CA ASN A 318 -68.61 -37.57 57.69
C ASN A 318 -69.25 -36.73 58.81
N ASP A 319 -69.01 -35.41 58.83
CA ASP A 319 -69.62 -34.50 59.81
C ASP A 319 -71.15 -34.47 59.68
N ASN A 320 -71.67 -34.44 58.44
CA ASN A 320 -73.10 -34.49 58.18
C ASN A 320 -73.72 -35.83 58.62
N ALA A 321 -73.04 -36.95 58.35
CA ALA A 321 -73.48 -38.27 58.79
C ALA A 321 -73.54 -38.35 60.33
N ASN A 322 -72.48 -37.91 61.01
CA ASN A 322 -72.42 -37.87 62.47
C ASN A 322 -73.53 -36.98 63.05
N ARG A 323 -73.74 -35.77 62.49
CA ARG A 323 -74.81 -34.86 62.90
C ARG A 323 -76.19 -35.53 62.77
N ASN A 324 -76.45 -36.19 61.65
CA ASN A 324 -77.71 -36.88 61.41
C ASN A 324 -77.94 -38.02 62.42
N THR A 325 -76.89 -38.80 62.74
CA THR A 325 -76.96 -39.85 63.76
C THR A 325 -77.27 -39.28 65.15
N ILE A 326 -76.61 -38.19 65.55
CA ILE A 326 -76.88 -37.51 66.84
C ILE A 326 -78.32 -37.03 66.88
N MET A 327 -78.78 -36.32 65.83
CA MET A 327 -80.16 -35.85 65.73
C MET A 327 -81.18 -36.99 65.80
N ALA A 328 -80.92 -38.12 65.15
CA ALA A 328 -81.80 -39.29 65.19
C ALA A 328 -81.88 -39.88 66.60
N ASN A 329 -80.73 -40.01 67.28
CA ASN A 329 -80.67 -40.51 68.66
C ASN A 329 -81.39 -39.57 69.65
N ASP A 330 -81.17 -38.25 69.54
CA ASP A 330 -81.84 -37.26 70.39
C ASP A 330 -83.36 -37.28 70.19
N ASN A 331 -83.82 -37.40 68.95
CA ASN A 331 -85.24 -37.56 68.64
C ASN A 331 -85.81 -38.85 69.25
N ALA A 332 -85.13 -39.99 69.10
CA ALA A 332 -85.57 -41.27 69.67
C ALA A 332 -85.63 -41.24 71.21
N ASN A 333 -84.64 -40.60 71.85
CA ASN A 333 -84.62 -40.40 73.30
C ASN A 333 -85.79 -39.51 73.75
N ARG A 334 -86.00 -38.37 73.08
CA ARG A 334 -87.12 -37.46 73.38
C ARG A 334 -88.46 -38.20 73.24
N ASP A 335 -88.64 -38.95 72.17
CA ASP A 335 -89.89 -39.67 71.91
C ASP A 335 -90.14 -40.76 72.96
N THR A 336 -89.09 -41.44 73.42
CA THR A 336 -89.15 -42.41 74.54
C THR A 336 -89.54 -41.74 75.85
N ILE A 337 -88.93 -40.59 76.19
CA ILE A 337 -89.29 -39.82 77.38
C ILE A 337 -90.76 -39.38 77.32
N MET A 338 -91.20 -38.81 76.18
CA MET A 338 -92.60 -38.43 76.00
C MET A 338 -93.57 -39.62 76.13
N ALA A 339 -93.21 -40.79 75.62
CA ALA A 339 -94.02 -42.00 75.76
C ALA A 339 -94.12 -42.44 77.23
N ASN A 340 -93.01 -42.44 77.97
CA ASN A 340 -92.98 -42.77 79.40
C ASN A 340 -93.79 -41.78 80.24
N ASP A 341 -93.65 -40.48 79.99
CA ASP A 341 -94.43 -39.44 80.69
C ASP A 341 -95.93 -39.58 80.42
N ASN A 342 -96.32 -39.86 79.17
CA ASN A 342 -97.71 -40.13 78.82
C ASN A 342 -98.24 -41.39 79.53
N HIS A 343 -97.45 -42.47 79.57
CA HIS A 343 -97.82 -43.69 80.27
C HIS A 343 -98.01 -43.46 81.78
N ASN A 344 -97.08 -42.75 82.43
CA ASN A 344 -97.18 -42.40 83.85
C ASN A 344 -98.41 -41.52 84.12
N ARG A 345 -98.67 -40.52 83.27
CA ARG A 345 -99.87 -39.69 83.37
C ARG A 345 -101.13 -40.54 83.27
N ASP A 346 -101.18 -41.47 82.32
CA ASP A 346 -102.35 -42.31 82.11
C ASP A 346 -102.57 -43.30 83.28
N LEU A 347 -101.49 -43.85 83.86
CA LEU A 347 -101.53 -44.65 85.10
C LEU A 347 -102.09 -43.82 86.27
N MET A 348 -101.58 -42.62 86.50
CA MET A 348 -102.08 -41.72 87.55
C MET A 348 -103.57 -41.39 87.37
N ILE A 349 -104.00 -41.10 86.13
CA ILE A 349 -105.42 -40.86 85.82
C ILE A 349 -106.25 -42.11 86.14
N ALA A 350 -105.75 -43.31 85.80
CA ALA A 350 -106.44 -44.57 86.11
C ALA A 350 -106.55 -44.81 87.63
N GLU A 351 -105.47 -44.61 88.39
CA GLU A 351 -105.47 -44.71 89.85
C GLU A 351 -106.42 -43.71 90.50
N MET A 352 -106.40 -42.44 90.07
CA MET A 352 -107.34 -41.44 90.55
C MET A 352 -108.79 -41.79 90.24
N ARG A 353 -109.07 -42.37 89.05
CA ARG A 353 -110.40 -42.86 88.70
C ARG A 353 -110.84 -44.00 89.62
N MET A 354 -109.94 -44.96 89.93
CA MET A 354 -110.21 -46.05 90.86
C MET A 354 -110.50 -45.54 92.27
N ILE A 355 -109.67 -44.63 92.82
CA ILE A 355 -109.90 -44.02 94.14
C ILE A 355 -111.22 -43.23 94.15
N GLY A 356 -111.52 -42.48 93.08
CA GLY A 356 -112.80 -41.79 92.92
C GLY A 356 -113.99 -42.76 92.98
N CYS A 357 -113.89 -43.90 92.28
CA CYS A 357 -114.89 -44.96 92.32
C CYS A 357 -115.04 -45.59 93.70
N ASP A 358 -113.95 -45.86 94.41
CA ASP A 358 -113.97 -46.42 95.77
C ASP A 358 -114.55 -45.43 96.79
N MET A 359 -114.22 -44.13 96.69
CA MET A 359 -114.84 -43.09 97.52
C MET A 359 -116.36 -43.00 97.28
N ILE A 360 -116.80 -43.00 96.02
CA ILE A 360 -118.23 -42.99 95.68
C ILE A 360 -118.93 -44.23 96.24
N ARG A 361 -118.28 -45.39 96.18
CA ARG A 361 -118.79 -46.63 96.77
C ARG A 361 -118.92 -46.51 98.29
N LEU A 362 -117.88 -46.05 99.00
CA LEU A 362 -117.88 -45.89 100.46
C LEU A 362 -118.95 -44.90 100.95
N ILE A 363 -119.22 -43.84 100.20
CA ILE A 363 -120.25 -42.84 100.53
C ILE A 363 -121.67 -43.40 100.30
N ASN A 364 -121.87 -44.27 99.29
CA ASN A 364 -123.20 -44.70 98.86
C ASN A 364 -123.61 -46.11 99.31
N THR A 365 -122.74 -46.89 99.97
CA THR A 365 -123.12 -48.18 100.58
C THR A 365 -123.37 -48.04 102.09
N PRO A 366 -124.60 -48.29 102.59
CA PRO A 366 -124.86 -48.49 104.02
C PRO A 366 -124.03 -49.66 104.56
N GLU A 367 -123.49 -49.53 105.77
CA GLU A 367 -122.63 -50.51 106.43
C GLU A 367 -123.17 -51.95 106.30
N GLY A 368 -122.46 -52.80 105.52
CA GLY A 368 -122.72 -54.25 105.49
C GLY A 368 -122.84 -54.94 104.13
N ALA A 369 -122.95 -54.22 103.00
CA ALA A 369 -123.14 -54.87 101.69
C ALA A 369 -121.86 -54.85 100.83
N ARG A 370 -121.09 -55.95 100.81
CA ARG A 370 -119.99 -56.14 99.86
C ARG A 370 -120.51 -56.61 98.49
N SER A 371 -121.21 -55.74 97.77
CA SER A 371 -121.49 -55.90 96.33
C SER A 371 -122.17 -54.64 95.81
N SER A 372 -121.46 -53.81 95.05
CA SER A 372 -122.08 -52.73 94.28
C SER A 372 -121.41 -52.63 92.92
N ALA A 373 -122.14 -53.07 91.90
CA ALA A 373 -121.83 -52.87 90.49
C ALA A 373 -122.18 -51.41 90.11
N LEU A 374 -121.24 -50.49 90.30
CA LEU A 374 -121.35 -49.13 89.79
C LEU A 374 -120.79 -49.08 88.35
N GLN A 375 -121.70 -48.98 87.39
CA GLN A 375 -121.43 -48.91 85.95
C GLN A 375 -120.58 -47.67 85.54
N SER A 376 -120.39 -46.70 86.44
CA SER A 376 -119.65 -45.45 86.16
C SER A 376 -118.13 -45.62 86.12
N CYS A 377 -117.61 -46.80 86.42
CA CYS A 377 -116.16 -47.08 86.46
C CYS A 377 -115.65 -47.84 85.23
N VAL A 378 -116.49 -48.04 84.21
CA VAL A 378 -116.09 -48.63 82.93
C VAL A 378 -115.63 -47.50 82.01
N GLY A 379 -114.33 -47.50 81.70
CA GLY A 379 -113.63 -46.35 81.14
C GLY A 379 -114.09 -45.86 79.76
N GLN A 380 -113.94 -44.55 79.56
CA GLN A 380 -113.57 -43.99 78.26
C GLN A 380 -112.41 -42.99 78.45
N PRO A 381 -111.27 -43.17 77.76
CA PRO A 381 -110.26 -42.14 77.57
C PRO A 381 -110.54 -41.41 76.25
N GLY A 382 -110.67 -40.09 76.28
CA GLY A 382 -110.73 -39.31 75.05
C GLY A 382 -111.07 -37.85 75.30
N TYR A 383 -110.16 -36.98 74.83
CA TYR A 383 -110.16 -35.51 74.80
C TYR A 383 -109.52 -34.82 76.00
N PRO A 384 -108.89 -33.62 75.82
CA PRO A 384 -108.58 -32.83 74.60
C PRO A 384 -107.12 -32.28 74.64
N TYR A 385 -106.46 -31.76 73.59
CA TYR A 385 -106.53 -30.39 73.02
C TYR A 385 -105.35 -30.23 72.02
N SER A 386 -105.53 -29.45 70.94
CA SER A 386 -104.44 -29.01 70.05
C SER A 386 -104.30 -27.47 70.09
N PHE A 387 -103.06 -26.98 70.00
CA PHE A 387 -102.74 -25.56 69.75
C PHE A 387 -101.84 -25.44 68.50
N PRO A 388 -102.07 -24.49 67.59
CA PRO A 388 -101.34 -24.38 66.33
C PRO A 388 -100.11 -23.46 66.44
N GLN A 389 -99.01 -23.80 65.75
CA GLN A 389 -97.90 -22.88 65.50
C GLN A 389 -97.87 -22.40 64.04
N LYS A 390 -97.74 -21.08 63.87
CA LYS A 390 -97.65 -20.34 62.61
C LYS A 390 -96.26 -20.48 61.96
N LYS A 391 -96.24 -20.56 60.63
CA LYS A 391 -95.07 -20.46 59.73
C LYS A 391 -94.61 -19.00 59.54
N LEU A 392 -93.31 -18.79 59.34
CA LEU A 392 -92.71 -17.59 58.74
C LEU A 392 -91.90 -18.01 57.50
N GLN A 393 -92.34 -17.54 56.32
CA GLN A 393 -91.54 -17.33 55.08
C GLN A 393 -90.60 -16.12 55.31
N GLY A 394 -89.42 -15.96 54.73
CA GLY A 394 -88.93 -16.27 53.39
C GLY A 394 -88.38 -14.96 52.78
N GLY A 395 -87.33 -15.01 51.96
CA GLY A 395 -86.92 -13.86 51.13
C GLY A 395 -85.45 -13.83 50.74
N GLY A 396 -85.13 -14.35 49.55
CA GLY A 396 -83.87 -14.12 48.84
C GLY A 396 -84.05 -13.11 47.70
N GLY A 397 -82.93 -12.57 47.20
CA GLY A 397 -82.87 -11.74 46.00
C GLY A 397 -81.43 -11.50 45.53
N SER A 398 -81.13 -11.95 44.31
CA SER A 398 -79.87 -11.80 43.57
C SER A 398 -80.04 -10.86 42.37
N VAL A 399 -78.99 -10.16 41.92
CA VAL A 399 -78.81 -9.84 40.49
C VAL A 399 -77.35 -9.57 40.11
N SER A 400 -77.05 -9.86 38.84
CA SER A 400 -75.75 -10.14 38.22
C SER A 400 -75.10 -8.98 37.44
N ALA A 401 -73.86 -9.24 36.99
CA ALA A 401 -72.87 -8.39 36.29
C ALA A 401 -73.16 -8.01 34.83
N PHE A 402 -72.40 -7.02 34.32
CA PHE A 402 -72.14 -6.77 32.87
C PHE A 402 -70.77 -6.07 32.65
N ALA A 403 -70.12 -6.32 31.51
CA ALA A 403 -68.71 -5.99 31.17
C ALA A 403 -68.54 -4.87 30.09
N LEU A 404 -67.25 -4.48 29.88
CA LEU A 404 -66.58 -3.30 29.28
C LEU A 404 -66.73 -3.02 27.75
N PRO A 405 -66.18 -1.90 27.19
CA PRO A 405 -64.84 -1.91 26.57
C PRO A 405 -63.98 -0.59 26.60
N VAL A 406 -62.82 -0.66 25.92
CA VAL A 406 -61.54 0.12 25.94
C VAL A 406 -61.49 1.35 25.00
N GLY A 407 -60.59 2.32 25.26
CA GLY A 407 -60.11 3.34 24.31
C GLY A 407 -58.57 3.58 24.39
N PRO A 408 -57.86 3.92 23.29
CA PRO A 408 -56.39 4.08 23.23
C PRO A 408 -55.90 5.54 23.05
N ASP A 409 -54.70 5.90 23.52
CA ASP A 409 -54.03 7.18 23.23
C ASP A 409 -52.53 7.02 22.87
N ALA A 410 -52.20 7.58 21.70
CA ALA A 410 -50.97 8.21 21.14
C ALA A 410 -49.52 7.64 21.29
N PRO A 411 -48.63 7.85 20.27
CA PRO A 411 -47.25 7.35 20.21
C PRO A 411 -46.18 8.38 20.65
N MET A 412 -45.00 7.90 21.08
CA MET A 412 -43.80 8.71 21.31
C MET A 412 -42.59 8.15 20.55
N VAL A 413 -41.97 9.00 19.73
CA VAL A 413 -40.73 8.77 18.96
C VAL A 413 -39.56 9.43 19.69
N VAL A 414 -38.54 8.66 20.07
CA VAL A 414 -37.13 9.08 20.33
C VAL A 414 -36.32 7.77 20.25
N GLY A 415 -35.12 7.61 19.71
CA GLY A 415 -34.05 8.46 19.18
C GLY A 415 -32.82 7.54 19.22
N ARG A 416 -32.13 7.38 18.09
CA ARG A 416 -31.15 6.30 17.87
C ARG A 416 -29.75 6.77 18.28
N GLU A 417 -29.27 6.37 19.45
CA GLU A 417 -27.87 6.58 19.86
C GLU A 417 -26.92 5.62 19.12
N ARG A 418 -25.78 6.15 18.65
CA ARG A 418 -24.60 5.36 18.28
C ARG A 418 -23.39 5.99 18.98
N SER A 419 -22.74 5.18 19.81
CA SER A 419 -21.55 5.49 20.59
C SER A 419 -20.29 5.60 19.73
N VAL A 420 -19.38 6.49 20.12
CA VAL A 420 -17.98 6.52 19.66
C VAL A 420 -17.09 6.19 20.87
N THR A 421 -16.21 5.19 20.72
CA THR A 421 -15.22 4.80 21.74
C THR A 421 -13.89 5.50 21.49
N MET A 422 -13.29 6.02 22.57
CA MET A 422 -11.95 6.61 22.59
C MET A 422 -10.95 5.60 23.16
N GLU A 423 -9.78 5.43 22.53
CA GLU A 423 -8.64 4.69 23.10
C GLU A 423 -7.50 5.65 23.43
N THR A 424 -6.90 5.47 24.61
CA THR A 424 -5.81 6.28 25.15
C THR A 424 -4.45 5.78 24.67
N TYR A 425 -3.66 6.64 24.01
CA TYR A 425 -2.24 6.37 23.74
C TYR A 425 -1.35 7.08 24.77
N LEU A 426 -0.59 6.27 25.51
CA LEU A 426 0.35 6.66 26.56
C LEU A 426 1.65 7.21 25.93
N ALA A 427 1.68 8.51 25.66
CA ALA A 427 2.95 9.25 25.50
C ALA A 427 2.83 10.77 25.75
N GLU A 428 1.70 11.41 25.41
CA GLU A 428 1.65 12.90 25.42
C GLU A 428 0.31 13.53 25.87
N GLY A 429 -0.58 12.81 26.56
CA GLY A 429 -1.73 13.42 27.24
C GLY A 429 -2.71 14.23 26.37
N ARG A 430 -2.73 14.03 25.04
CA ARG A 430 -3.64 14.70 24.09
C ARG A 430 -4.57 13.68 23.43
N MET A 431 -5.87 13.98 23.37
CA MET A 431 -6.87 13.21 22.61
C MET A 431 -6.76 13.56 21.13
N LEU A 432 -6.51 12.58 20.27
CA LEU A 432 -6.56 12.73 18.81
C LEU A 432 -7.55 11.70 18.24
N PRO A 433 -8.65 12.12 17.58
CA PRO A 433 -9.51 11.22 16.86
C PRO A 433 -8.80 10.74 15.58
N SER A 434 -8.51 9.44 15.46
CA SER A 434 -8.02 8.87 14.20
C SER A 434 -9.20 8.36 13.36
N TYR A 435 -9.45 8.98 12.21
CA TYR A 435 -10.40 8.47 11.22
C TYR A 435 -9.67 7.98 9.96
N TYR A 436 -9.93 6.72 9.62
CA TYR A 436 -9.51 6.03 8.41
C TYR A 436 -10.09 6.69 7.15
N LEU A 437 -9.28 6.85 6.09
CA LEU A 437 -9.69 7.37 4.77
C LEU A 437 -10.30 6.27 3.87
N PRO A 438 -11.45 6.49 3.21
CA PRO A 438 -11.85 5.76 2.01
C PRO A 438 -11.80 6.63 0.74
N ALA A 439 -11.51 5.96 -0.37
CA ALA A 439 -11.16 6.54 -1.67
C ALA A 439 -12.35 7.06 -2.51
N ALA A 440 -12.02 8.05 -3.36
CA ALA A 440 -12.58 8.36 -4.69
C ALA A 440 -14.06 8.79 -4.87
N ARG A 441 -14.91 8.90 -3.85
CA ARG A 441 -16.21 9.60 -3.96
C ARG A 441 -16.56 10.33 -2.67
N GLY A 442 -16.29 11.64 -2.59
CA GLY A 442 -16.88 12.56 -1.59
C GLY A 442 -16.72 12.25 -0.08
N GLY A 443 -16.07 11.16 0.33
CA GLY A 443 -16.26 10.57 1.65
C GLY A 443 -15.82 11.38 2.88
N LEU A 444 -14.98 12.40 2.70
CA LEU A 444 -14.54 13.30 3.78
C LEU A 444 -15.07 14.72 3.62
N LEU A 445 -15.64 15.06 2.47
CA LEU A 445 -16.08 16.43 2.20
C LEU A 445 -17.32 16.79 3.02
N GLU A 446 -18.22 15.83 3.23
CA GLU A 446 -19.36 15.98 4.15
C GLU A 446 -18.90 16.15 5.61
N GLN A 447 -17.86 15.43 6.05
CA GLN A 447 -17.31 15.61 7.39
C GLN A 447 -16.62 16.97 7.57
N VAL A 448 -15.91 17.43 6.54
CA VAL A 448 -15.28 18.75 6.53
C VAL A 448 -16.35 19.85 6.54
N LYS A 449 -17.41 19.68 5.75
CA LYS A 449 -18.58 20.55 5.76
C LYS A 449 -19.22 20.61 7.15
N ASP A 450 -19.52 19.46 7.74
CA ASP A 450 -20.12 19.37 9.07
C ASP A 450 -19.24 20.01 10.14
N LEU A 451 -17.92 19.80 10.08
CA LEU A 451 -16.98 20.43 11.00
C LEU A 451 -16.98 21.96 10.86
N VAL A 452 -16.91 22.48 9.63
CA VAL A 452 -16.92 23.92 9.38
C VAL A 452 -18.23 24.55 9.84
N TRP A 453 -19.37 23.95 9.52
CA TRP A 453 -20.69 24.47 9.92
C TRP A 453 -20.93 24.35 11.43
N SER A 454 -20.50 23.26 12.07
CA SER A 454 -20.55 23.11 13.54
C SER A 454 -19.65 24.14 14.25
N THR A 455 -18.49 24.43 13.68
CA THR A 455 -17.58 25.47 14.21
C THR A 455 -18.15 26.88 14.03
N ILE A 456 -18.79 27.17 12.89
CA ILE A 456 -19.50 28.44 12.67
C ILE A 456 -20.66 28.58 13.66
N ALA A 457 -21.46 27.52 13.85
CA ALA A 457 -22.59 27.53 14.79
C ALA A 457 -22.12 27.79 16.23
N SER A 458 -21.10 27.06 16.69
CA SER A 458 -20.56 27.25 18.04
C SER A 458 -19.92 28.62 18.26
N GLN A 459 -19.17 29.17 17.29
CA GLN A 459 -18.63 30.54 17.40
C GLN A 459 -19.73 31.60 17.36
N SER A 460 -20.79 31.38 16.58
CA SER A 460 -21.95 32.27 16.51
C SER A 460 -22.75 32.28 17.80
N GLU A 461 -22.93 31.13 18.47
CA GLU A 461 -23.60 31.03 19.76
C GLU A 461 -22.79 31.69 20.89
N LEU A 462 -21.47 31.57 20.82
CA LEU A 462 -20.55 32.14 21.82
C LEU A 462 -20.15 33.59 21.54
N THR A 463 -20.62 34.19 20.45
CA THR A 463 -20.30 35.58 20.02
C THR A 463 -18.80 35.86 19.90
N ILE A 464 -18.02 34.86 19.47
CA ILE A 464 -16.56 34.96 19.36
C ILE A 464 -16.21 35.48 17.95
N ALA A 465 -15.50 36.60 17.87
CA ALA A 465 -15.00 37.19 16.62
C ALA A 465 -16.08 37.31 15.50
N PRO A 466 -17.13 38.11 15.70
CA PRO A 466 -18.34 38.12 14.85
C PRO A 466 -18.07 38.39 13.37
N ASP A 467 -17.12 39.27 13.06
CA ASP A 467 -16.76 39.59 11.67
C ASP A 467 -16.05 38.43 10.95
N ALA A 468 -15.25 37.66 11.70
CA ALA A 468 -14.54 36.49 11.20
C ALA A 468 -15.50 35.32 10.99
N THR A 469 -16.45 35.11 11.90
CA THR A 469 -17.52 34.11 11.76
C THR A 469 -18.46 34.45 10.60
N ALA A 470 -18.80 35.73 10.39
CA ALA A 470 -19.59 36.17 9.24
C ALA A 470 -18.87 35.92 7.90
N SER A 471 -17.56 36.20 7.86
CA SER A 471 -16.72 35.93 6.68
C SER A 471 -16.59 34.43 6.41
N ALA A 472 -16.40 33.62 7.46
CA ALA A 472 -16.34 32.15 7.34
C ALA A 472 -17.64 31.56 6.80
N ARG A 473 -18.79 32.08 7.24
CA ARG A 473 -20.11 31.66 6.77
C ARG A 473 -20.32 31.95 5.28
N LEU A 474 -19.94 33.14 4.82
CA LEU A 474 -20.03 33.50 3.41
C LEU A 474 -19.20 32.55 2.53
N GLU A 475 -18.00 32.16 2.99
CA GLU A 475 -17.14 31.24 2.24
C GLU A 475 -17.62 29.78 2.30
N ALA A 476 -18.24 29.36 3.41
CA ALA A 476 -18.88 28.04 3.51
C ALA A 476 -20.09 27.91 2.57
N GLU A 477 -20.91 28.96 2.43
CA GLU A 477 -22.04 28.98 1.49
C GLU A 477 -21.58 28.86 0.02
N LYS A 478 -20.45 29.48 -0.35
CA LYS A 478 -19.82 29.28 -1.67
C LYS A 478 -19.32 27.85 -1.86
N ALA A 479 -18.79 27.23 -0.80
CA ALA A 479 -18.33 25.84 -0.84
C ALA A 479 -19.50 24.86 -1.04
N ASP A 480 -20.66 25.12 -0.42
CA ASP A 480 -21.90 24.37 -0.64
C ASP A 480 -22.39 24.48 -2.09
N ALA A 481 -22.31 25.66 -2.70
CA ALA A 481 -22.67 25.83 -4.11
C ALA A 481 -21.74 25.02 -5.06
N LEU A 482 -20.44 24.93 -4.74
CA LEU A 482 -19.48 24.12 -5.49
C LEU A 482 -19.70 22.61 -5.28
N LEU A 483 -20.08 22.21 -4.06
CA LEU A 483 -20.43 20.83 -3.73
C LEU A 483 -21.67 20.37 -4.50
N ASN A 484 -22.71 21.21 -4.54
CA ASN A 484 -23.94 20.95 -5.31
C ASN A 484 -23.71 20.90 -6.83
N ALA A 485 -22.64 21.53 -7.32
CA ALA A 485 -22.20 21.48 -8.72
C ALA A 485 -21.23 20.31 -9.01
N GLU A 486 -21.08 19.36 -8.08
CA GLU A 486 -20.19 18.19 -8.16
C GLU A 486 -18.69 18.54 -8.35
N ARG A 487 -18.28 19.76 -7.99
CA ARG A 487 -16.88 20.23 -8.08
C ARG A 487 -16.15 19.99 -6.75
N PHE A 488 -15.93 18.72 -6.40
CA PHE A 488 -15.47 18.31 -5.07
C PHE A 488 -14.12 18.89 -4.62
N VAL A 489 -13.14 19.01 -5.52
CA VAL A 489 -11.80 19.56 -5.18
C VAL A 489 -11.88 21.06 -4.89
N ASP A 490 -12.70 21.78 -5.66
CA ASP A 490 -12.91 23.21 -5.49
C ASP A 490 -13.72 23.49 -4.23
N ALA A 491 -14.75 22.68 -3.97
CA ALA A 491 -15.52 22.72 -2.72
C ALA A 491 -14.63 22.49 -1.49
N TYR A 492 -13.74 21.50 -1.52
CA TYR A 492 -12.80 21.25 -0.42
C TYR A 492 -11.84 22.43 -0.17
N ARG A 493 -11.27 23.00 -1.23
CA ARG A 493 -10.42 24.20 -1.13
C ARG A 493 -11.21 25.36 -0.53
N GLN A 494 -12.46 25.51 -0.92
CA GLN A 494 -13.33 26.59 -0.42
C GLN A 494 -13.70 26.39 1.06
N TYR A 495 -14.02 25.17 1.49
CA TYR A 495 -14.21 24.85 2.91
C TYR A 495 -12.95 25.12 3.75
N SER A 496 -11.77 24.87 3.19
CA SER A 496 -10.51 25.18 3.87
C SER A 496 -10.29 26.68 4.05
N VAL A 497 -10.75 27.51 3.11
CA VAL A 497 -10.74 28.98 3.25
C VAL A 497 -11.70 29.42 4.33
N ALA A 498 -12.93 28.89 4.35
CA ALA A 498 -13.90 29.15 5.41
C ALA A 498 -13.34 28.81 6.79
N TYR A 499 -12.68 27.66 6.94
CA TYR A 499 -12.08 27.25 8.20
C TYR A 499 -10.93 28.17 8.65
N ARG A 500 -10.12 28.70 7.73
CA ARG A 500 -9.05 29.67 8.08
C ARG A 500 -9.60 30.96 8.67
N HIS A 501 -10.80 31.39 8.28
CA HIS A 501 -11.45 32.54 8.90
C HIS A 501 -11.88 32.26 10.36
N LEU A 502 -12.09 30.99 10.72
CA LEU A 502 -12.47 30.57 12.08
C LEU A 502 -11.28 30.45 13.04
N ILE A 503 -10.04 30.45 12.52
CA ILE A 503 -8.83 30.38 13.34
C ILE A 503 -8.48 31.79 13.83
N PRO A 504 -8.43 32.02 15.16
CA PRO A 504 -7.99 33.29 15.72
C PRO A 504 -6.57 33.61 15.25
N LYS A 505 -6.37 34.80 14.67
CA LYS A 505 -5.02 35.32 14.43
C LYS A 505 -4.53 35.90 15.75
N PHE A 506 -3.58 35.21 16.37
CA PHE A 506 -2.88 35.69 17.57
C PHE A 506 -1.93 36.83 17.24
#